data_AF-A0A512ARV1-F1
#
_entry.id   AF-A0A512ARV1-F1
#
_cell.length_a   1.000
_cell.length_b   1.000
_cell.length_c   1.000
_cell.angle_alpha   90.00
_cell.angle_beta   90.00
_cell.angle_gamma   90.00
#
_symmetry.space_group_name_H-M   'P 1'
#
loop_
_entity.id
_entity.type
_entity.pdbx_description
1 polymer ?
#
loop_
_entity_poly.entity_id
_entity_poly.type
_entity_poly.pdbx_seq_one_letter_code
_entity_poly.pdbx_strand_id
1 'polypeptide(L)'
;MPCFSPSPRPSTSIWGAVQQADQLAPGIWSVMTASHGGIILSEQRQAAMPPALTIEGGSYEEDCDWALPVLAFTSELEGQGSCSAGFLQLSRDTARCWHPDRFSAFTGEAVMENASEILRTRKAYIAAIGEFCVTSAWGDWAEWVPEGKVGVIARQVERVDHLGRPTYGEAEVCALIAKDLYAARGEVTALRDTVHEVIPMPEALRPKRVG
;
A
#
# COMPACT_ATOMS: atom_id res chain seq x y z
N MET A 1 29.30 14.86 -11.46
CA MET A 1 27.88 14.62 -11.13
C MET A 1 27.04 15.43 -12.11
N PRO A 2 25.89 14.91 -12.58
CA PRO A 2 24.98 15.71 -13.39
C PRO A 2 24.58 16.96 -12.60
N CYS A 3 24.68 18.13 -13.22
CA CYS A 3 24.15 19.36 -12.63
C CYS A 3 22.68 19.47 -13.02
N PHE A 4 21.78 19.33 -12.05
CA PHE A 4 20.35 19.50 -12.27
C PHE A 4 19.98 20.98 -12.13
N SER A 5 19.16 21.47 -13.06
CA SER A 5 18.68 22.84 -13.01
C SER A 5 17.64 23.00 -11.91
N PRO A 6 17.60 24.15 -11.21
CA PRO A 6 16.48 24.49 -10.36
C PRO A 6 15.18 24.48 -11.18
N SER A 7 14.08 24.05 -10.56
CA SER A 7 12.74 24.18 -11.12
C SER A 7 11.93 25.20 -10.31
N PRO A 8 10.87 25.80 -10.90
CA PRO A 8 9.93 26.61 -10.15
C PRO A 8 9.31 25.82 -8.99
N ARG A 9 8.99 26.52 -7.90
CA ARG A 9 8.21 25.95 -6.78
C ARG A 9 6.85 25.48 -7.30
N PRO A 10 6.45 24.22 -7.07
CA PRO A 10 5.13 23.74 -7.48
C PRO A 10 4.02 24.47 -6.73
N SER A 11 2.99 24.90 -7.46
CA SER A 11 1.78 25.52 -6.90
C SER A 11 0.58 24.57 -6.90
N THR A 12 0.64 23.50 -7.70
CA THR A 12 -0.39 22.46 -7.80
C THR A 12 0.26 21.09 -7.82
N SER A 13 -0.53 20.07 -7.45
CA SER A 13 -0.15 18.67 -7.44
C SER A 13 -1.35 17.80 -7.79
N ILE A 14 -1.15 16.50 -7.97
CA ILE A 14 -2.23 15.52 -8.12
C ILE A 14 -3.14 15.44 -6.87
N TRP A 15 -2.66 15.92 -5.72
CA TRP A 15 -3.39 15.98 -4.45
C TRP A 15 -4.04 17.35 -4.20
N GLY A 16 -4.07 18.23 -5.21
CA GLY A 16 -4.65 19.57 -5.12
C GLY A 16 -3.62 20.69 -4.95
N ALA A 17 -4.10 21.84 -4.47
CA ALA A 17 -3.29 23.06 -4.33
C ALA A 17 -2.19 22.87 -3.26
N VAL A 18 -0.96 23.23 -3.61
CA VAL A 18 0.20 23.10 -2.74
C VAL A 18 0.18 24.21 -1.69
N GLN A 19 0.20 23.83 -0.41
CA GLN A 19 0.23 24.75 0.74
C GLN A 19 1.66 24.97 1.23
N GLN A 20 2.47 23.91 1.25
CA GLN A 20 3.89 23.94 1.62
C GLN A 20 4.72 23.22 0.56
N ALA A 21 5.92 23.74 0.29
CA ALA A 21 6.86 23.14 -0.64
C ALA A 21 8.29 23.50 -0.23
N ASP A 22 9.05 22.50 0.17
CA ASP A 22 10.45 22.63 0.57
C ASP A 22 11.33 21.95 -0.47
N GLN A 23 12.37 22.64 -0.93
CA GLN A 23 13.28 22.09 -1.92
C GLN A 23 14.38 21.29 -1.24
N LEU A 24 14.42 19.97 -1.47
CA LEU A 24 15.45 19.09 -0.94
C LEU A 24 16.75 19.20 -1.74
N ALA A 25 16.62 19.29 -3.06
CA ALA A 25 17.69 19.53 -4.02
C ALA A 25 17.11 20.23 -5.26
N PRO A 26 17.91 20.81 -6.17
CA PRO A 26 17.41 21.40 -7.40
C PRO A 26 16.48 20.45 -8.17
N GLY A 27 15.20 20.80 -8.25
CA GLY A 27 14.18 19.99 -8.91
C GLY A 27 13.54 18.87 -8.08
N ILE A 28 13.83 18.75 -6.78
CA ILE A 28 13.20 17.80 -5.85
C ILE A 28 12.46 18.59 -4.79
N TRP A 29 11.13 18.52 -4.80
CA TRP A 29 10.26 19.29 -3.90
C TRP A 29 9.45 18.37 -2.99
N SER A 30 9.62 18.51 -1.69
CA SER A 30 8.69 17.94 -0.70
C SER A 30 7.50 18.87 -0.57
N VAL A 31 6.30 18.40 -0.86
CA VAL A 31 5.08 19.21 -0.90
C VAL A 31 4.03 18.69 0.07
N MET A 32 3.20 19.60 0.59
CA MET A 32 2.01 19.27 1.36
C MET A 32 0.82 20.07 0.83
N THR A 33 -0.35 19.42 0.79
CA THR A 33 -1.65 19.98 0.46
C THR A 33 -2.60 19.84 1.65
N ALA A 34 -3.87 20.23 1.48
CA ALA A 34 -4.86 20.17 2.55
C ALA A 34 -5.21 18.73 3.00
N SER A 35 -4.91 17.71 2.20
CA SER A 35 -5.28 16.32 2.48
C SER A 35 -4.13 15.34 2.38
N HIS A 36 -3.10 15.64 1.59
CA HIS A 36 -2.03 14.72 1.25
C HIS A 36 -0.73 15.48 0.96
N GLY A 37 0.33 14.76 0.60
CA GLY A 37 1.61 15.34 0.21
C GLY A 37 2.48 14.34 -0.53
N GLY A 38 3.76 14.69 -0.66
CA GLY A 38 4.76 13.80 -1.23
C GLY A 38 5.95 14.54 -1.81
N ILE A 39 6.67 13.87 -2.71
CA ILE A 39 7.75 14.45 -3.49
C ILE A 39 7.31 14.67 -4.93
N ILE A 40 7.56 15.86 -5.45
CA ILE A 40 7.40 16.20 -6.86
C ILE A 40 8.78 16.42 -7.47
N LEU A 41 9.03 15.73 -8.58
CA LEU A 41 10.24 15.88 -9.38
C LEU A 41 10.03 16.84 -10.54
N SER A 42 11.05 17.62 -10.87
CA SER A 42 11.14 18.28 -12.17
C SER A 42 11.24 17.25 -13.29
N GLU A 43 10.92 17.64 -14.52
CA GLU A 43 11.04 16.74 -15.68
C GLU A 43 12.46 16.18 -15.83
N GLN A 44 13.48 17.00 -15.58
CA GLN A 44 14.88 16.57 -15.63
C GLN A 44 15.20 15.52 -14.54
N ARG A 45 14.66 15.69 -13.34
CA ARG A 45 14.82 14.73 -12.23
C ARG A 45 14.07 13.44 -12.52
N GLN A 46 12.84 13.54 -13.00
CA GLN A 46 12.02 12.40 -13.36
C GLN A 46 12.67 11.58 -14.48
N ALA A 47 13.23 12.24 -15.51
CA ALA A 47 13.97 11.57 -16.59
C ALA A 47 15.26 10.89 -16.12
N ALA A 48 15.84 11.35 -15.00
CA ALA A 48 17.04 10.77 -14.41
C ALA A 48 16.75 9.65 -13.39
N MET A 49 15.48 9.37 -13.08
CA MET A 49 15.13 8.31 -12.15
C MET A 49 15.59 6.94 -12.68
N PRO A 50 16.22 6.10 -11.83
CA PRO A 50 16.50 4.73 -12.18
C PRO A 50 15.22 3.98 -12.58
N PRO A 51 15.23 3.13 -13.62
CA PRO A 51 14.02 2.43 -14.06
C PRO A 51 13.33 1.60 -12.98
N ALA A 52 14.07 1.07 -12.00
CA ALA A 52 13.50 0.34 -10.87
C ALA A 52 12.68 1.24 -9.92
N LEU A 53 13.06 2.50 -9.78
CA LEU A 53 12.48 3.45 -8.82
C LEU A 53 11.50 4.43 -9.45
N THR A 54 11.38 4.46 -10.79
CA THR A 54 10.51 5.40 -11.48
C THR A 54 9.02 5.07 -11.29
N ILE A 55 8.22 6.10 -11.01
CA ILE A 55 6.75 6.09 -11.07
C ILE A 55 6.31 7.13 -12.09
N GLU A 56 5.31 6.81 -12.90
CA GLU A 56 4.81 7.71 -13.94
C GLU A 56 4.22 9.01 -13.34
N GLY A 57 4.39 10.13 -14.04
CA GLY A 57 3.83 11.43 -13.63
C GLY A 57 4.67 12.24 -12.64
N GLY A 58 5.77 11.68 -12.11
CA GLY A 58 6.76 12.43 -11.31
C GLY A 58 6.26 12.96 -9.96
N SER A 59 5.12 12.46 -9.48
CA SER A 59 4.58 12.71 -8.15
C SER A 59 4.64 11.41 -7.34
N TYR A 60 5.28 11.47 -6.18
CA TYR A 60 5.57 10.34 -5.30
C TYR A 60 4.88 10.60 -3.96
N GLU A 61 3.84 9.83 -3.65
CA GLU A 61 2.98 9.93 -2.47
C GLU A 61 3.74 9.82 -1.11
N GLU A 62 3.24 10.50 -0.08
CA GLU A 62 3.92 10.73 1.21
C GLU A 62 4.01 9.53 2.16
N ASP A 63 3.12 8.54 2.06
CA ASP A 63 3.14 7.37 2.93
C ASP A 63 4.24 6.39 2.52
N CYS A 64 4.47 6.23 1.20
CA CYS A 64 5.38 5.19 0.69
C CYS A 64 6.31 5.64 -0.45
N ASP A 65 5.76 6.23 -1.50
CA ASP A 65 6.48 6.44 -2.75
C ASP A 65 7.58 7.51 -2.64
N TRP A 66 7.46 8.49 -1.72
CA TRP A 66 8.45 9.54 -1.47
C TRP A 66 9.86 8.98 -1.21
N ALA A 67 9.94 7.76 -0.68
CA ALA A 67 11.18 7.09 -0.40
C ALA A 67 12.00 6.80 -1.66
N LEU A 68 11.34 6.59 -2.80
CA LEU A 68 11.99 6.21 -4.07
C LEU A 68 12.90 7.32 -4.62
N PRO A 69 12.48 8.59 -4.79
CA PRO A 69 13.36 9.64 -5.24
C PRO A 69 14.48 9.97 -4.23
N VAL A 70 14.22 9.88 -2.93
CA VAL A 70 15.26 10.08 -1.91
C VAL A 70 16.32 8.97 -2.00
N LEU A 71 15.90 7.73 -2.21
CA LEU A 71 16.80 6.60 -2.43
C LEU A 71 17.60 6.74 -3.74
N ALA A 72 16.95 7.19 -4.82
CA ALA A 72 17.60 7.39 -6.12
C ALA A 72 18.71 8.45 -6.09
N PHE A 73 18.52 9.51 -5.30
CA PHE A 73 19.44 10.64 -5.22
C PHE A 73 20.16 10.75 -3.86
N THR A 74 20.25 9.66 -3.10
CA THR A 74 20.79 9.66 -1.73
C THR A 74 22.18 10.29 -1.64
N SER A 75 23.11 9.92 -2.53
CA SER A 75 24.48 10.46 -2.50
C SER A 75 24.55 11.97 -2.72
N GLU A 76 23.63 12.54 -3.52
CA GLU A 76 23.56 14.00 -3.71
C GLU A 76 22.98 14.69 -2.48
N LEU A 77 21.88 14.15 -1.94
CA LEU A 77 21.20 14.70 -0.77
C LEU A 77 22.10 14.66 0.48
N GLU A 78 22.88 13.59 0.64
CA GLU A 78 23.92 13.48 1.67
C GLU A 78 25.02 14.52 1.46
N GLY A 79 25.54 14.66 0.24
CA GLY A 79 26.60 15.62 -0.09
C GLY A 79 26.19 17.08 0.07
N GLN A 80 24.91 17.41 -0.11
CA GLN A 80 24.36 18.75 0.10
C GLN A 80 24.04 19.05 1.57
N GLY A 81 23.86 18.01 2.39
CA GLY A 81 23.46 18.17 3.79
C GLY A 81 22.02 18.65 3.98
N SER A 82 21.21 18.67 2.92
CA SER A 82 19.78 19.03 2.97
C SER A 82 18.94 18.04 3.77
N CYS A 83 19.42 16.80 3.88
CA CYS A 83 18.74 15.71 4.58
C CYS A 83 19.63 15.17 5.70
N SER A 84 19.03 14.86 6.86
CA SER A 84 19.75 14.20 7.94
C SER A 84 20.02 12.73 7.59
N ALA A 85 21.06 12.14 8.18
CA ALA A 85 21.34 10.70 8.04
C ALA A 85 20.13 9.83 8.45
N GLY A 86 19.37 10.26 9.47
CA GLY A 86 18.14 9.59 9.88
C GLY A 86 17.04 9.64 8.82
N PHE A 87 16.88 10.76 8.12
CA PHE A 87 15.92 10.88 7.02
C PHE A 87 16.31 10.00 5.83
N LEU A 88 17.59 9.95 5.48
CA LEU A 88 18.09 9.08 4.41
C LEU A 88 17.89 7.59 4.76
N GLN A 89 18.22 7.21 6.00
CA GLN A 89 17.97 5.85 6.50
C GLN A 89 16.46 5.51 6.50
N LEU A 90 15.60 6.45 6.91
CA LEU A 90 14.15 6.26 6.87
C LEU A 90 13.66 6.02 5.43
N SER A 91 14.13 6.80 4.45
CA SER A 91 13.75 6.57 3.05
C SER A 91 14.15 5.17 2.58
N ARG A 92 15.34 4.71 2.96
CA ARG A 92 15.80 3.36 2.66
C ARG A 92 14.91 2.29 3.28
N ASP A 93 14.56 2.45 4.56
CA ASP A 93 13.71 1.51 5.28
C ASP A 93 12.27 1.49 4.74
N THR A 94 11.71 2.65 4.43
CA THR A 94 10.40 2.80 3.78
C THR A 94 10.38 2.13 2.42
N ALA A 95 11.36 2.39 1.55
CA ALA A 95 11.46 1.75 0.24
C ALA A 95 11.61 0.22 0.37
N ARG A 96 12.41 -0.26 1.32
CA ARG A 96 12.57 -1.68 1.62
C ARG A 96 11.27 -2.33 2.10
N CYS A 97 10.49 -1.62 2.92
CA CYS A 97 9.23 -2.13 3.49
C CYS A 97 8.10 -2.13 2.45
N TRP A 98 7.90 -1.02 1.75
CA TRP A 98 6.73 -0.77 0.89
C TRP A 98 6.98 -1.06 -0.59
N HIS A 99 8.23 -1.02 -1.03
CA HIS A 99 8.64 -1.31 -2.42
C HIS A 99 9.78 -2.34 -2.50
N PRO A 100 9.64 -3.52 -1.87
CA PRO A 100 10.72 -4.50 -1.72
C PRO A 100 11.31 -4.96 -3.07
N ASP A 101 10.47 -5.13 -4.10
CA ASP A 101 10.90 -5.51 -5.44
C ASP A 101 11.73 -4.39 -6.10
N ARG A 102 11.26 -3.13 -6.01
CA ARG A 102 11.98 -1.96 -6.55
C ARG A 102 13.29 -1.71 -5.82
N PHE A 103 13.26 -1.84 -4.49
CA PHE A 103 14.42 -1.74 -3.63
C PHE A 103 15.48 -2.78 -4.00
N SER A 104 15.08 -4.05 -4.12
CA SER A 104 16.00 -5.15 -4.49
C SER A 104 16.56 -4.94 -5.89
N ALA A 105 15.73 -4.53 -6.84
CA ALA A 105 16.16 -4.26 -8.21
C ALA A 105 17.15 -3.08 -8.32
N PHE A 106 17.01 -2.06 -7.46
CA PHE A 106 17.90 -0.90 -7.45
C PHE A 106 19.19 -1.14 -6.67
N THR A 107 19.10 -1.76 -5.49
CA THR A 107 20.23 -1.93 -4.56
C THR A 107 21.01 -3.23 -4.79
N GLY A 108 20.38 -4.24 -5.40
CA GLY A 108 20.91 -5.60 -5.47
C GLY A 108 20.76 -6.40 -4.16
N GLU A 109 20.19 -5.80 -3.11
CA GLU A 109 20.00 -6.45 -1.82
C GLU A 109 18.66 -7.19 -1.75
N ALA A 110 18.70 -8.47 -1.38
CA ALA A 110 17.49 -9.25 -1.18
C ALA A 110 16.77 -8.82 0.09
N VAL A 111 15.46 -8.55 -0.01
CA VAL A 111 14.60 -8.26 1.14
C VAL A 111 14.02 -9.57 1.68
N MET A 112 14.33 -9.91 2.93
CA MET A 112 13.76 -11.07 3.61
C MET A 112 12.26 -10.88 3.85
N GLU A 113 11.47 -11.93 3.61
CA GLU A 113 10.00 -11.92 3.67
C GLU A 113 9.42 -11.40 5.00
N ASN A 114 10.17 -11.47 6.10
CA ASN A 114 9.70 -11.10 7.44
C ASN A 114 9.87 -9.61 7.81
N ALA A 115 10.55 -8.81 7.00
CA ALA A 115 10.80 -7.39 7.27
C ALA A 115 9.87 -6.42 6.52
N SER A 116 8.99 -6.93 5.65
CA SER A 116 8.04 -6.13 4.84
C SER A 116 6.62 -6.63 5.06
N GLU A 117 5.73 -5.74 5.52
CA GLU A 117 4.31 -6.05 5.65
C GLU A 117 3.70 -6.40 4.29
N ILE A 118 4.13 -5.69 3.23
CA ILE A 118 3.70 -5.97 1.86
C ILE A 118 4.07 -7.38 1.42
N LEU A 119 5.32 -7.83 1.67
CA LEU A 119 5.71 -9.21 1.32
C LEU A 119 4.93 -10.24 2.13
N ARG A 120 4.70 -10.00 3.42
CA ARG A 120 3.91 -10.87 4.29
C ARG A 120 2.48 -11.00 3.78
N THR A 121 1.81 -9.88 3.51
CA THR A 121 0.44 -9.82 2.99
C THR A 121 0.32 -10.42 1.60
N ARG A 122 1.26 -10.10 0.69
CA ARG A 122 1.30 -10.66 -0.66
C ARG A 122 1.50 -12.17 -0.64
N LYS A 123 2.41 -12.69 0.19
CA LYS A 123 2.61 -14.15 0.36
C LYS A 123 1.34 -14.83 0.88
N ALA A 124 0.68 -14.23 1.87
CA ALA A 124 -0.57 -14.75 2.41
C ALA A 124 -1.67 -14.82 1.34
N TYR A 125 -1.83 -13.76 0.52
CA TYR A 125 -2.78 -13.80 -0.59
C TYR A 125 -2.37 -14.74 -1.73
N ILE A 126 -1.09 -14.83 -2.10
CA ILE A 126 -0.61 -15.80 -3.11
C ILE A 126 -0.98 -17.23 -2.69
N ALA A 127 -0.78 -17.58 -1.42
CA ALA A 127 -1.15 -18.88 -0.89
C ALA A 127 -2.67 -19.13 -0.87
N ALA A 128 -3.47 -18.06 -0.89
CA ALA A 128 -4.93 -18.09 -0.85
C ALA A 128 -5.60 -17.86 -2.22
N ILE A 129 -4.84 -17.71 -3.32
CA ILE A 129 -5.41 -17.61 -4.67
C ILE A 129 -6.28 -18.84 -4.94
N GLY A 130 -7.51 -18.61 -5.39
CA GLY A 130 -8.52 -19.63 -5.62
C GLY A 130 -9.40 -19.93 -4.41
N GLU A 131 -9.08 -19.41 -3.23
CA GLU A 131 -9.85 -19.62 -2.00
C GLU A 131 -10.78 -18.46 -1.68
N PHE A 132 -11.78 -18.72 -0.84
CA PHE A 132 -12.66 -17.68 -0.30
C PHE A 132 -12.03 -17.00 0.91
N CYS A 133 -11.64 -15.74 0.76
CA CYS A 133 -11.11 -14.91 1.84
C CYS A 133 -12.12 -13.85 2.28
N VAL A 134 -12.21 -13.61 3.58
CA VAL A 134 -13.12 -12.64 4.18
C VAL A 134 -12.80 -11.23 3.67
N THR A 135 -13.82 -10.56 3.10
CA THR A 135 -13.74 -9.18 2.62
C THR A 135 -14.52 -8.21 3.51
N SER A 136 -15.54 -8.70 4.20
CA SER A 136 -16.42 -7.92 5.07
C SER A 136 -16.82 -8.72 6.30
N ALA A 137 -16.99 -8.05 7.44
CA ALA A 137 -17.38 -8.70 8.69
C ALA A 137 -18.32 -7.83 9.53
N TRP A 138 -19.21 -8.51 10.27
CA TRP A 138 -20.21 -7.92 11.16
C TRP A 138 -20.13 -8.63 12.52
N GLY A 139 -20.23 -7.86 13.59
CA GLY A 139 -20.32 -8.40 14.95
C GLY A 139 -21.74 -8.83 15.29
N ASP A 140 -21.89 -9.38 16.49
CA ASP A 140 -23.16 -9.73 17.15
C ASP A 140 -24.13 -8.55 17.36
N TRP A 141 -23.71 -7.32 17.06
CA TRP A 141 -24.59 -6.15 16.97
C TRP A 141 -25.50 -6.16 15.74
N ALA A 142 -25.17 -6.92 14.70
CA ALA A 142 -26.00 -7.05 13.51
C ALA A 142 -27.10 -8.09 13.75
N GLU A 143 -28.35 -7.76 13.41
CA GLU A 143 -29.51 -8.62 13.69
C GLU A 143 -29.40 -10.06 13.17
N TRP A 144 -28.65 -10.26 12.09
CA TRP A 144 -28.45 -11.57 11.46
C TRP A 144 -27.26 -12.36 12.03
N VAL A 145 -26.46 -11.75 12.92
CA VAL A 145 -25.27 -12.38 13.52
C VAL A 145 -25.61 -12.81 14.95
N PRO A 146 -25.57 -14.12 15.25
CA PRO A 146 -25.80 -14.59 16.62
C PRO A 146 -24.77 -14.08 17.63
N GLU A 147 -25.16 -14.01 18.90
CA GLU A 147 -24.25 -13.65 19.99
C GLU A 147 -23.01 -14.57 20.02
N GLY A 148 -21.82 -13.99 20.21
CA GLY A 148 -20.56 -14.74 20.23
C GLY A 148 -20.05 -15.17 18.85
N LYS A 149 -20.70 -14.75 17.75
CA LYS A 149 -20.25 -14.98 16.38
C LYS A 149 -19.83 -13.68 15.70
N VAL A 150 -19.13 -13.85 14.59
CA VAL A 150 -18.86 -12.83 13.58
C VAL A 150 -19.44 -13.34 12.27
N GLY A 151 -20.34 -12.58 11.68
CA GLY A 151 -20.82 -12.85 10.32
C GLY A 151 -19.84 -12.29 9.31
N VAL A 152 -19.52 -13.05 8.28
CA VAL A 152 -18.56 -12.66 7.25
C VAL A 152 -19.11 -12.85 5.84
N ILE A 153 -18.67 -12.00 4.92
CA ILE A 153 -18.70 -12.26 3.49
C ILE A 153 -17.27 -12.54 3.04
N ALA A 154 -17.08 -13.67 2.38
CA ALA A 154 -15.82 -14.05 1.77
C ALA A 154 -15.97 -14.14 0.26
N ARG A 155 -14.93 -13.74 -0.47
CA ARG A 155 -14.89 -13.77 -1.94
C ARG A 155 -13.68 -14.54 -2.42
N GLN A 156 -13.80 -15.16 -3.58
CA GLN A 156 -12.69 -15.91 -4.15
C GLN A 156 -11.56 -14.97 -4.56
N VAL A 157 -10.34 -15.20 -4.07
CA VAL A 157 -9.15 -14.42 -4.43
C VAL A 157 -8.70 -14.84 -5.83
N GLU A 158 -8.61 -13.91 -6.77
CA GLU A 158 -8.17 -14.20 -8.14
C GLU A 158 -6.69 -13.90 -8.34
N ARG A 159 -6.21 -12.79 -7.76
CA ARG A 159 -4.82 -12.34 -7.85
C ARG A 159 -4.50 -11.35 -6.73
N VAL A 160 -3.23 -11.05 -6.57
CA VAL A 160 -2.73 -9.98 -5.71
C VAL A 160 -1.66 -9.20 -6.46
N ASP A 161 -1.67 -7.87 -6.33
CA ASP A 161 -0.67 -7.02 -6.95
C ASP A 161 0.65 -6.95 -6.15
N HIS A 162 1.60 -6.19 -6.66
CA HIS A 162 2.91 -6.02 -6.04
C HIS A 162 2.87 -5.26 -4.70
N LEU A 163 1.76 -4.57 -4.39
CA LEU A 163 1.51 -3.87 -3.13
C LEU A 163 0.68 -4.72 -2.15
N GLY A 164 0.50 -6.01 -2.43
CA GLY A 164 -0.27 -6.89 -1.56
C GLY A 164 -1.78 -6.64 -1.62
N ARG A 165 -2.28 -5.91 -2.63
CA ARG A 165 -3.72 -5.62 -2.78
C ARG A 165 -4.40 -6.73 -3.60
N PRO A 166 -5.38 -7.45 -3.04
CA PRO A 166 -6.06 -8.54 -3.74
C PRO A 166 -7.10 -8.02 -4.75
N THR A 167 -7.33 -8.79 -5.81
CA THR A 167 -8.54 -8.72 -6.66
C THR A 167 -9.41 -9.93 -6.36
N TYR A 168 -10.71 -9.71 -6.19
CA TYR A 168 -11.69 -10.75 -5.86
C TYR A 168 -12.67 -10.98 -7.01
N GLY A 169 -13.03 -12.25 -7.24
CA GLY A 169 -14.06 -12.63 -8.20
C GLY A 169 -15.48 -12.34 -7.72
N GLU A 170 -16.47 -12.63 -8.57
CA GLU A 170 -17.90 -12.39 -8.27
C GLU A 170 -18.51 -13.43 -7.30
N ALA A 171 -17.87 -14.58 -7.14
CA ALA A 171 -18.35 -15.61 -6.21
C ALA A 171 -18.18 -15.15 -4.77
N GLU A 172 -19.28 -15.18 -4.00
CA GLU A 172 -19.30 -14.80 -2.59
C GLU A 172 -19.91 -15.92 -1.73
N VAL A 173 -19.36 -16.08 -0.53
CA VAL A 173 -19.84 -17.02 0.50
C VAL A 173 -20.13 -16.22 1.77
N CYS A 174 -21.32 -16.42 2.34
CA CYS A 174 -21.65 -15.89 3.67
C CYS A 174 -21.42 -16.99 4.70
N ALA A 175 -20.76 -16.65 5.81
CA ALA A 175 -20.46 -17.61 6.87
C ALA A 175 -20.50 -16.97 8.26
N LEU A 176 -20.62 -17.81 9.29
CA LEU A 176 -20.47 -17.45 10.70
C LEU A 176 -19.19 -18.05 11.25
N ILE A 177 -18.39 -17.22 11.92
CA ILE A 177 -17.15 -17.61 12.58
C ILE A 177 -17.28 -17.32 14.08
N ALA A 178 -16.68 -18.13 14.95
CA ALA A 178 -16.64 -17.83 16.38
C ALA A 178 -15.81 -16.54 16.64
N LYS A 179 -16.28 -15.68 17.54
CA LYS A 179 -15.69 -14.35 17.77
C LYS A 179 -14.23 -14.41 18.23
N ASP A 180 -13.88 -15.40 19.03
CA ASP A 180 -12.52 -15.68 19.50
C ASP A 180 -11.60 -16.15 18.36
N LEU A 181 -12.08 -17.07 17.51
CA LEU A 181 -11.33 -17.53 16.33
C LEU A 181 -11.10 -16.38 15.34
N TYR A 182 -12.12 -15.56 15.10
CA TYR A 182 -11.99 -14.40 14.24
C TYR A 182 -11.06 -13.33 14.83
N ALA A 183 -11.04 -13.16 16.16
CA ALA A 183 -10.10 -12.24 16.82
C ALA A 183 -8.64 -12.71 16.69
N ALA A 184 -8.40 -14.02 16.66
CA ALA A 184 -7.08 -14.63 16.49
C ALA A 184 -6.64 -14.82 15.03
N ARG A 185 -7.39 -14.27 14.06
CA ARG A 185 -7.11 -14.42 12.63
C ARG A 185 -5.75 -13.83 12.23
N GLY A 186 -5.14 -14.42 11.20
CA GLY A 186 -3.94 -13.88 10.57
C GLY A 186 -4.24 -12.70 9.63
N GLU A 187 -3.20 -12.23 8.94
CA GLU A 187 -3.25 -11.14 7.96
C GLU A 187 -4.35 -11.31 6.91
N VAL A 188 -4.48 -12.53 6.37
CA VAL A 188 -5.52 -12.94 5.42
C VAL A 188 -6.36 -14.03 6.08
N THR A 189 -7.67 -13.84 6.07
CA THR A 189 -8.61 -14.81 6.66
C THR A 189 -9.27 -15.63 5.57
N ALA A 190 -8.64 -16.74 5.19
CA ALA A 190 -9.24 -17.73 4.30
C ALA A 190 -10.21 -18.63 5.07
N LEU A 191 -11.41 -18.88 4.51
CA LEU A 191 -12.41 -19.74 5.14
C LEU A 191 -11.91 -21.18 5.33
N ARG A 192 -11.06 -21.69 4.43
CA ARG A 192 -10.48 -23.04 4.56
C ARG A 192 -9.68 -23.24 5.85
N ASP A 193 -9.09 -22.17 6.38
CA ASP A 193 -8.17 -22.20 7.51
C ASP A 193 -8.88 -21.85 8.84
N THR A 194 -10.18 -21.50 8.78
CA THR A 194 -10.96 -21.07 9.93
C THR A 194 -12.20 -21.91 10.06
N VAL A 195 -12.47 -22.47 11.24
CA VAL A 195 -13.73 -23.19 11.47
C VAL A 195 -14.89 -22.21 11.31
N HIS A 196 -15.79 -22.51 10.38
CA HIS A 196 -16.89 -21.64 10.00
C HIS A 196 -18.15 -22.45 9.66
N GLU A 197 -19.29 -21.78 9.71
CA GLU A 197 -20.58 -22.31 9.28
C GLU A 197 -21.06 -21.49 8.08
N VAL A 198 -21.20 -22.12 6.91
CA VAL A 198 -21.75 -21.45 5.72
C VAL A 198 -23.25 -21.26 5.89
N ILE A 199 -23.72 -20.03 5.68
CA ILE A 199 -25.13 -19.65 5.81
C ILE A 199 -25.63 -19.04 4.50
N PRO A 200 -26.94 -19.11 4.20
CA PRO A 200 -27.51 -18.37 3.08
C PRO A 200 -27.32 -16.86 3.29
N MET A 201 -27.12 -16.12 2.19
CA MET A 201 -26.97 -14.66 2.22
C MET A 201 -28.17 -14.02 2.95
N PRO A 202 -27.95 -13.32 4.08
CA PRO A 202 -28.99 -12.65 4.85
C PRO A 202 -29.74 -11.64 3.99
N GLU A 203 -31.05 -11.52 4.19
CA GLU A 203 -31.90 -10.61 3.41
C GLU A 203 -31.44 -9.15 3.53
N ALA A 204 -30.98 -8.73 4.71
CA ALA A 204 -30.44 -7.40 4.98
C ALA A 204 -29.20 -7.04 4.14
N LEU A 205 -28.47 -8.04 3.64
CA LEU A 205 -27.26 -7.86 2.82
C LEU A 205 -27.51 -8.03 1.32
N ARG A 206 -28.70 -8.49 0.92
CA ARG A 206 -29.01 -8.65 -0.50
C ARG A 206 -29.10 -7.28 -1.16
N PRO A 207 -28.52 -7.10 -2.36
CA PRO A 207 -28.72 -5.87 -3.12
C PRO A 207 -30.22 -5.62 -3.27
N LYS A 208 -30.70 -4.43 -2.86
CA LYS A 208 -32.08 -4.04 -3.11
C LYS A 208 -32.26 -4.04 -4.62
N ARG A 209 -33.07 -4.97 -5.15
CA ARG A 209 -33.45 -4.95 -6.56
C ARG A 209 -34.12 -3.61 -6.82
N VAL A 210 -33.44 -2.74 -7.58
CA VAL A 210 -34.08 -1.55 -8.14
C VAL A 210 -35.05 -2.10 -9.19
N GLY A 211 -36.34 -2.00 -8.88
CA GLY A 211 -37.41 -2.32 -9.82
C GLY A 211 -37.53 -1.28 -10.91
#